data_AF-A0A9E1ZCG6-F1
#
_entry.id   AF-A0A9E1ZCG6-F1
#
_cell.length_a   1.000
_cell.length_b   1.000
_cell.length_c   1.000
_cell.angle_alpha   90.00
_cell.angle_beta   90.00
_cell.angle_gamma   90.00
#
_symmetry.space_group_name_H-M   'P 1'
#
loop_
_entity.id
_entity.type
_entity.pdbx_description
1 polymer ?
#
loop_
_entity_poly.entity_id
_entity_poly.type
_entity_poly.pdbx_seq_one_letter_code
_entity_poly.pdbx_strand_id
1 'polypeptide(L)'
;MIETDRNWAVMCYIPVLNVVTCPLAAVRRTGSKFCRFHVRQGLVLFALWIFTILIAFISPILSLMMWGVTLLLHGSGAYIAYLQKDTQIPVVGQLAMRIPEYYIYTKLTGLTPEKKDETNDSVDK
;
A
#
# COMPACT_ATOMS: atom_id res chain seq x y z
N MET A 1 -1.07 -5.91 18.97
CA MET A 1 -1.43 -5.06 17.80
C MET A 1 -0.38 -5.07 16.69
N ILE A 2 0.90 -5.23 17.03
CA ILE A 2 2.05 -5.03 16.12
C ILE A 2 2.14 -6.08 14.98
N GLU A 3 1.88 -7.35 15.26
CA GLU A 3 2.08 -8.44 14.29
C GLU A 3 0.99 -8.51 13.21
N THR A 4 -0.27 -8.27 13.57
CA THR A 4 -1.36 -8.29 12.59
C THR A 4 -1.26 -7.13 11.61
N ASP A 5 -0.85 -5.94 12.04
CA ASP A 5 -0.64 -4.78 11.16
C ASP A 5 0.53 -5.01 10.20
N ARG A 6 1.62 -5.58 10.71
CA ARG A 6 2.77 -6.01 9.91
C ARG A 6 2.35 -6.98 8.80
N ASN A 7 1.58 -8.02 9.14
CA ASN A 7 1.18 -9.03 8.15
C ASN A 7 0.30 -8.43 7.04
N TRP A 8 -0.65 -7.56 7.40
CA TRP A 8 -1.46 -6.85 6.40
C TRP A 8 -0.62 -5.94 5.51
N ALA A 9 0.33 -5.19 6.08
CA ALA A 9 1.23 -4.33 5.34
C ALA A 9 2.12 -5.14 4.36
N VAL A 10 2.72 -6.24 4.81
CA VAL A 10 3.54 -7.12 3.96
C VAL A 10 2.71 -7.73 2.82
N MET A 11 1.47 -8.15 3.10
CA MET A 11 0.58 -8.71 2.09
C MET A 11 0.23 -7.72 0.96
N CYS A 12 0.28 -6.41 1.22
CA CYS A 12 0.08 -5.37 0.20
C CYS A 12 1.22 -5.31 -0.84
N TYR A 13 2.35 -5.96 -0.55
CA TYR A 13 3.51 -6.03 -1.44
C TYR A 13 3.65 -7.37 -2.16
N ILE A 14 2.74 -8.33 -1.98
CA ILE A 14 2.77 -9.57 -2.76
C ILE A 14 2.22 -9.26 -4.17
N PRO A 15 3.00 -9.44 -5.25
CA PRO A 15 2.52 -9.20 -6.60
C PRO A 15 1.29 -10.05 -6.90
N VAL A 16 0.40 -9.57 -7.79
CA VAL A 16 -0.91 -10.17 -8.12
C VAL A 16 -1.91 -10.15 -6.97
N LEU A 17 -1.51 -10.52 -5.76
CA LEU A 17 -2.38 -10.52 -4.58
C LEU A 17 -2.71 -9.11 -4.07
N ASN A 18 -1.88 -8.11 -4.36
CA ASN A 18 -2.11 -6.74 -3.91
C ASN A 18 -3.46 -6.14 -4.35
N VAL A 19 -4.05 -6.65 -5.45
CA VAL A 19 -5.38 -6.22 -5.92
C VAL A 19 -6.48 -6.57 -4.93
N VAL A 20 -6.30 -7.62 -4.13
CA VAL A 20 -7.24 -8.05 -3.10
C VAL A 20 -6.76 -7.60 -1.71
N THR A 21 -5.47 -7.77 -1.42
CA THR A 21 -4.94 -7.53 -0.07
C THR A 21 -4.90 -6.04 0.27
N CYS A 22 -4.58 -5.14 -0.68
CA CYS A 22 -4.58 -3.69 -0.43
C CYS A 22 -5.98 -3.15 -0.12
N PRO A 23 -7.04 -3.42 -0.92
CA PRO A 23 -8.40 -3.00 -0.56
C PRO A 23 -8.87 -3.59 0.77
N LEU A 24 -8.57 -4.86 1.02
CA LEU A 24 -8.99 -5.52 2.25
C LEU A 24 -8.28 -4.94 3.49
N ALA A 25 -6.99 -4.63 3.38
CA ALA A 25 -6.23 -3.92 4.41
C ALA A 25 -6.76 -2.49 4.61
N ALA A 26 -7.10 -1.78 3.54
CA ALA A 26 -7.69 -0.44 3.61
C ALA A 26 -9.01 -0.42 4.41
N VAL A 27 -9.84 -1.46 4.26
CA VAL A 27 -11.12 -1.58 4.97
C VAL A 27 -10.95 -2.11 6.40
N ARG A 28 -10.08 -3.10 6.61
CA ARG A 28 -9.93 -3.76 7.93
C ARG A 28 -8.98 -3.05 8.88
N ARG A 29 -8.08 -2.20 8.37
CA ARG A 29 -7.01 -1.56 9.16
C ARG A 29 -7.07 -0.04 9.07
N THR A 30 -8.28 0.54 9.05
CA THR A 30 -8.49 1.99 9.01
C THR A 30 -7.84 2.74 10.16
N GLY A 31 -7.70 2.12 11.34
CA GLY A 31 -7.08 2.73 12.52
C GLY A 31 -5.54 2.73 12.54
N SER A 32 -4.88 1.98 11.65
CA SER A 32 -3.42 1.81 11.70
C SER A 32 -2.73 2.73 10.69
N LYS A 33 -2.07 3.79 11.18
CA LYS A 33 -1.30 4.74 10.34
C LYS A 33 -0.24 4.00 9.50
N PHE A 34 0.44 3.03 10.12
CA PHE A 34 1.41 2.12 9.47
C PHE A 34 0.78 1.33 8.31
N CYS A 35 -0.36 0.68 8.55
CA CYS A 35 -1.00 -0.13 7.52
C CYS A 35 -1.49 0.75 6.35
N ARG A 36 -2.04 1.94 6.64
CA ARG A 36 -2.48 2.90 5.61
C ARG A 36 -1.32 3.39 4.75
N PHE A 37 -0.15 3.65 5.35
CA PHE A 37 1.06 4.02 4.62
C PHE A 37 1.46 2.95 3.59
N HIS A 38 1.51 1.69 4.00
CA HIS A 38 1.88 0.58 3.13
C HIS A 38 0.80 0.24 2.08
N VAL A 39 -0.48 0.37 2.42
CA VAL A 39 -1.59 0.25 1.45
C VAL A 39 -1.43 1.24 0.29
N ARG A 40 -1.09 2.51 0.57
CA ARG A 40 -0.92 3.53 -0.48
C ARG A 40 0.22 3.18 -1.43
N GLN A 41 1.36 2.74 -0.89
CA GLN A 41 2.50 2.30 -1.71
C GLN A 41 2.16 1.03 -2.50
N GLY A 42 1.48 0.06 -1.88
CA GLY A 42 1.03 -1.17 -2.53
C GLY A 42 0.09 -0.90 -3.71
N LEU A 43 -0.82 0.07 -3.58
CA LEU A 43 -1.71 0.49 -4.68
C LEU A 43 -0.96 1.17 -5.83
N VAL A 44 0.08 1.96 -5.55
CA VAL A 44 0.93 2.52 -6.60
C VAL A 44 1.72 1.42 -7.31
N LEU A 45 2.25 0.45 -6.56
CA LEU A 45 2.92 -0.72 -7.14
C LEU A 45 1.96 -1.56 -7.99
N PHE A 46 0.69 -1.68 -7.59
CA PHE A 46 -0.34 -2.29 -8.43
C PHE A 46 -0.52 -1.54 -9.75
N ALA A 47 -0.63 -0.21 -9.71
CA ALA A 47 -0.75 0.58 -10.93
C ALA A 47 0.48 0.42 -11.83
N LEU A 48 1.68 0.38 -11.25
CA LEU A 48 2.93 0.10 -11.97
C LEU A 48 2.95 -1.31 -12.59
N TRP A 49 2.37 -2.30 -11.91
CA TRP A 49 2.21 -3.66 -12.41
C TRP A 49 1.34 -3.70 -13.66
N ILE A 50 0.17 -3.06 -13.62
CA ILE A 50 -0.74 -2.95 -14.77
C ILE A 50 -0.05 -2.21 -15.92
N PHE A 51 0.63 -1.10 -15.64
CA PHE A 51 1.38 -0.35 -16.64
C PHE A 51 2.47 -1.21 -17.31
N THR A 52 3.17 -2.03 -16.54
CA THR A 52 4.19 -2.96 -17.04
C THR A 52 3.58 -4.00 -17.99
N ILE A 53 2.39 -4.52 -17.69
CA ILE A 53 1.64 -5.42 -18.58
C ILE A 53 1.25 -4.70 -19.88
N LEU A 54 0.78 -3.45 -19.79
CA LEU A 54 0.38 -2.67 -20.97
C LEU A 54 1.56 -2.38 -21.91
N ILE A 55 2.76 -2.12 -21.36
CA ILE A 55 3.98 -1.92 -22.16
C ILE A 55 4.32 -3.18 -22.99
N ALA A 56 3.94 -4.38 -22.54
CA ALA A 56 4.23 -5.60 -23.28
C ALA A 56 3.63 -5.61 -24.69
N PHE A 57 2.51 -4.89 -24.91
CA PHE A 57 1.92 -4.73 -26.24
C PHE A 57 2.73 -3.83 -27.18
N ILE A 58 3.60 -2.97 -26.64
CA ILE A 58 4.45 -2.05 -27.42
C ILE A 58 5.83 -2.67 -27.63
N SER A 59 6.45 -3.14 -26.55
CA SER A 59 7.77 -3.75 -26.56
C SER A 59 7.88 -4.81 -25.45
N PRO A 60 7.92 -6.10 -25.82
CA PRO A 60 8.11 -7.18 -24.84
C PRO A 60 9.40 -7.05 -24.04
N ILE A 61 10.48 -6.57 -24.67
CA ILE A 61 11.79 -6.39 -24.02
C ILE A 61 11.70 -5.31 -22.94
N LEU A 62 11.10 -4.17 -23.26
CA LEU A 62 10.94 -3.08 -22.29
C LEU A 62 10.05 -3.51 -21.13
N SER A 63 8.97 -4.26 -21.40
CA SER A 63 8.13 -4.83 -20.36
C SER A 63 8.94 -5.73 -19.44
N LEU A 64 9.75 -6.66 -19.98
CA LEU A 64 10.56 -7.57 -19.18
C LEU A 64 11.53 -6.82 -18.24
N MET A 65 12.15 -5.75 -18.70
CA MET A 65 13.00 -4.89 -17.85
C MET A 65 12.20 -4.24 -16.72
N MET A 66 11.02 -3.71 -17.03
CA MET A 66 10.12 -3.08 -16.06
C MET A 66 9.57 -4.09 -15.03
N TRP A 67 9.35 -5.35 -15.43
CA TRP A 67 8.99 -6.43 -14.52
C TRP A 67 10.06 -6.65 -13.45
N GLY A 68 11.34 -6.70 -13.84
CA GLY A 68 12.45 -6.85 -12.90
C GLY A 68 12.50 -5.72 -11.87
N VAL A 69 12.37 -4.46 -12.33
CA VAL A 69 12.31 -3.29 -11.43
C VAL A 69 11.10 -3.37 -10.51
N THR A 70 9.93 -3.70 -11.03
CA THR A 70 8.68 -3.74 -10.26
C THR A 70 8.74 -4.82 -9.17
N LEU A 71 9.24 -6.01 -9.49
CA LEU A 71 9.45 -7.08 -8.52
C LEU A 71 10.43 -6.69 -7.41
N LEU A 72 11.50 -5.96 -7.75
CA LEU A 72 12.47 -5.46 -6.77
C LEU A 72 11.83 -4.45 -5.83
N LEU A 73 10.96 -3.56 -6.33
CA LEU A 73 10.23 -2.60 -5.49
C LEU A 73 9.22 -3.30 -4.57
N HIS A 74 8.53 -4.33 -5.07
CA HIS A 74 7.67 -5.19 -4.24
C HIS A 74 8.45 -5.86 -3.11
N GLY A 75 9.58 -6.51 -3.42
CA GLY A 75 10.44 -7.13 -2.43
C GLY A 75 10.99 -6.14 -1.40
N SER A 76 11.43 -4.96 -1.86
CA SER A 76 11.92 -3.89 -1.00
C SER A 76 10.84 -3.37 -0.05
N GLY A 77 9.63 -3.15 -0.56
CA GLY A 77 8.48 -2.72 0.24
C GLY A 77 8.06 -3.76 1.26
N ALA A 78 8.01 -5.04 0.87
CA ALA A 78 7.73 -6.14 1.79
C ALA A 78 8.77 -6.22 2.91
N TYR A 79 10.05 -6.06 2.58
CA TYR A 79 11.14 -6.06 3.56
C TYR A 79 11.04 -4.88 4.54
N ILE A 80 10.78 -3.68 4.04
CA ILE A 80 10.58 -2.47 4.85
C ILE A 80 9.37 -2.64 5.79
N ALA A 81 8.25 -3.16 5.27
CA ALA A 81 7.05 -3.44 6.06
C ALA A 81 7.31 -4.51 7.12
N TYR A 82 8.09 -5.55 6.79
CA TYR A 82 8.50 -6.58 7.74
C TYR A 82 9.33 -6.01 8.89
N LEU A 83 10.24 -5.08 8.59
CA LEU A 83 11.02 -4.32 9.59
C LEU A 83 10.20 -3.25 10.33
N GLN A 84 8.91 -3.10 10.00
CA GLN A 84 7.99 -2.14 10.62
C GLN A 84 8.44 -0.68 10.48
N LYS A 85 9.05 -0.35 9.34
CA LYS A 85 9.52 1.00 9.04
C LYS A 85 8.59 1.69 8.05
N ASP A 86 8.27 2.95 8.30
CA ASP A 86 7.54 3.82 7.36
C ASP A 86 8.50 4.46 6.36
N THR A 87 9.31 3.65 5.68
CA THR A 87 10.26 4.15 4.67
C THR A 87 9.58 4.25 3.31
N GLN A 88 9.71 5.41 2.67
CA GLN A 88 9.21 5.61 1.32
C GLN A 88 10.12 4.91 0.31
N ILE A 89 9.54 4.03 -0.50
CA ILE A 89 10.22 3.54 -1.69
C ILE A 89 10.35 4.75 -2.64
N PRO A 90 11.55 5.09 -3.14
CA PRO A 90 11.73 6.23 -4.04
C PRO A 90 10.83 6.11 -5.27
N VAL A 91 10.33 7.24 -5.78
CA VAL A 91 9.32 7.37 -6.87
C VAL A 91 7.91 6.88 -6.47
N VAL A 92 7.78 5.66 -5.94
CA VAL A 92 6.51 5.06 -5.51
C VAL A 92 5.90 5.80 -4.32
N GLY A 93 6.72 6.12 -3.32
CA GLY A 93 6.31 6.83 -2.10
C GLY A 93 5.82 8.24 -2.39
N GLN A 94 6.47 8.96 -3.31
CA GLN A 94 6.03 10.32 -3.69
C GLN A 94 4.67 10.31 -4.38
N LEU A 95 4.41 9.33 -5.25
CA LEU A 95 3.11 9.18 -5.91
C LEU A 95 2.03 8.70 -4.93
N ALA A 96 2.38 7.78 -4.03
CA ALA A 96 1.48 7.25 -3.01
C ALA A 96 1.00 8.35 -2.04
N MET A 97 1.90 9.27 -1.69
CA MET A 97 1.59 10.39 -0.80
C MET A 97 0.60 11.42 -1.39
N ARG A 98 0.30 11.35 -2.70
CA ARG A 98 -0.73 12.18 -3.34
C ARG A 98 -2.14 11.59 -3.26
N ILE A 99 -2.28 10.30 -2.96
CA ILE A 99 -3.60 9.64 -2.87
C ILE A 99 -4.16 9.84 -1.44
N PRO A 100 -5.29 10.53 -1.23
CA PRO A 100 -5.83 10.73 0.12
C PRO A 100 -6.26 9.40 0.74
N GLU A 101 -5.88 9.15 2.01
CA GLU A 101 -6.14 7.89 2.72
C GLU A 101 -7.64 7.54 2.77
N TYR A 102 -8.47 8.55 3.04
CA TYR A 102 -9.93 8.38 3.14
C TYR A 102 -10.59 8.13 1.78
N TYR A 103 -9.98 8.60 0.68
CA TYR A 103 -10.56 8.47 -0.66
C TYR A 103 -10.69 7.01 -1.07
N ILE A 104 -9.69 6.18 -0.77
CA ILE A 104 -9.71 4.75 -1.08
C ILE A 104 -10.80 4.04 -0.27
N TYR A 105 -10.87 4.32 1.04
CA TYR A 105 -11.88 3.71 1.91
C TYR A 105 -13.29 4.10 1.47
N THR A 106 -13.58 5.40 1.31
CA THR A 106 -14.92 5.88 0.96
C THR A 106 -15.38 5.40 -0.41
N LYS A 107 -14.46 5.25 -1.37
CA LYS A 107 -14.80 4.68 -2.69
C LYS A 107 -15.11 3.18 -2.62
N LEU A 108 -14.45 2.42 -1.74
CA LEU A 108 -14.65 0.98 -1.60
C LEU A 108 -15.87 0.61 -0.75
N THR A 109 -16.14 1.36 0.31
CA THR A 109 -17.20 1.03 1.28
C THR A 109 -18.45 1.87 1.11
N GLY A 110 -18.38 3.00 0.40
CA GLY A 110 -19.45 4.00 0.39
C GLY A 110 -19.59 4.75 1.72
N LEU A 111 -18.70 4.50 2.69
CA LEU A 111 -18.75 5.08 4.03
C LEU A 111 -17.59 6.06 4.24
N THR A 112 -17.83 7.15 4.95
CA THR A 112 -16.76 8.01 5.44
C THR A 112 -16.08 7.30 6.61
N PRO A 113 -14.73 7.22 6.68
CA PRO A 113 -14.08 6.59 7.81
C PRO A 113 -14.47 7.36 9.08
N GLU A 114 -15.01 6.64 10.07
CA GLU A 114 -15.36 7.22 11.36
C GLU A 114 -14.11 7.88 11.94
N LYS A 115 -14.18 9.19 12.18
CA LYS A 115 -13.09 9.95 12.79
C LYS A 115 -13.00 9.46 14.23
N LYS A 116 -12.13 8.48 14.50
CA LYS A 116 -11.73 8.19 15.90
C LYS A 116 -11.00 9.42 16.38
N ASP A 117 -11.73 10.28 17.09
CA ASP A 117 -11.22 11.50 17.70
C ASP A 117 -10.02 11.16 18.57
N GLU A 118 -8.90 11.83 18.28
CA GLU A 118 -7.65 11.83 19.07
C GLU A 118 -7.86 12.62 20.39
N THR A 119 -8.99 12.42 21.08
CA THR A 119 -9.40 13.19 22.27
C THR A 119 -9.53 12.32 23.51
N ASN A 120 -8.64 11.34 23.71
CA ASN A 120 -8.55 10.66 25.01
C ASN A 120 -7.19 10.06 25.37
N ASP A 121 -6.09 10.70 24.96
CA ASP A 121 -4.73 10.34 25.43
C ASP A 121 -4.12 11.41 26.37
N SER A 122 -4.95 12.30 26.92
CA SER A 122 -4.49 13.31 27.90
C SER A 122 -5.23 13.27 29.24
N VAL A 123 -6.06 12.25 29.52
CA VAL A 123 -6.72 12.10 30.82
C VAL A 123 -6.86 10.62 31.18
N ASP A 124 -5.75 9.98 31.56
CA ASP A 124 -5.67 9.22 32.82
C ASP A 124 -4.31 8.52 32.97
N LYS A 125 -3.51 9.09 33.88
CA LYS A 125 -2.40 8.53 34.68
C LYS A 125 -1.00 8.42 34.07
#